data_AF-A0A7W0ZQD6-F1
#
_entry.id   AF-A0A7W0ZQD6-F1
#
_cell.length_a   1.000
_cell.length_b   1.000
_cell.length_c   1.000
_cell.angle_alpha   90.00
_cell.angle_beta   90.00
_cell.angle_gamma   90.00
#
_symmetry.space_group_name_H-M   'P 1'
#
loop_
_entity.id
_entity.type
_entity.pdbx_description
1 polymer ?
#
loop_
_entity_poly.entity_id
_entity_poly.type
_entity_poly.pdbx_seq_one_letter_code
_entity_poly.pdbx_strand_id
1 'polypeptide(L)'
;MANFEGKPIGFVGLGIMGKPMARNLARAGYDLVIYNRSQDDIDTLLGEGNQFQAAGSPREVAERTNVIITVLPDSPDVHDVVFGANGLLPAVGTGHLLID
;
A
#
# COMPACT_ATOMS: atom_id res chain seq x y z
N MET A 1 -5.83 -10.47 -16.65
CA MET A 1 -6.32 -10.48 -15.25
C MET A 1 -5.12 -10.28 -14.33
N ALA A 2 -5.24 -9.49 -13.27
CA ALA A 2 -4.17 -9.37 -12.27
C ALA A 2 -3.93 -10.74 -11.62
N ASN A 3 -2.67 -11.16 -11.50
CA ASN A 3 -2.32 -12.44 -10.89
C ASN A 3 -2.17 -12.25 -9.37
N PHE A 4 -2.89 -13.04 -8.58
CA PHE A 4 -2.94 -12.94 -7.10
C PHE A 4 -2.00 -13.92 -6.40
N GLU A 5 -1.33 -14.82 -7.12
CA GLU A 5 -0.60 -15.92 -6.51
C GLU A 5 0.69 -15.46 -5.81
N GLY A 6 0.68 -15.52 -4.47
CA GLY A 6 1.87 -15.47 -3.62
C GLY A 6 2.55 -14.10 -3.49
N LYS A 7 1.96 -13.03 -4.04
CA LYS A 7 2.50 -11.67 -3.89
C LYS A 7 1.77 -10.88 -2.80
N PRO A 8 2.49 -10.06 -2.02
CA PRO A 8 1.87 -9.20 -1.00
C PRO A 8 0.96 -8.14 -1.63
N ILE A 9 0.01 -7.65 -0.83
CA ILE A 9 -0.87 -6.54 -1.20
C ILE A 9 -0.17 -5.21 -0.88
N GLY A 10 -0.16 -4.29 -1.84
CA GLY A 10 0.28 -2.92 -1.61
C GLY A 10 -0.80 -2.12 -0.90
N PHE A 11 -0.44 -1.39 0.16
CA PHE A 11 -1.39 -0.58 0.92
C PHE A 11 -0.80 0.80 1.21
N VAL A 12 -1.42 1.84 0.65
CA VAL A 12 -0.96 3.22 0.75
C VAL A 12 -1.98 4.06 1.53
N GLY A 13 -1.55 4.61 2.67
CA GLY A 13 -2.39 5.41 3.56
C GLY A 13 -2.81 4.62 4.80
N LEU A 14 -2.26 4.99 5.95
CA LEU A 14 -2.46 4.27 7.23
C LEU A 14 -3.15 5.14 8.29
N GLY A 15 -4.02 6.04 7.83
CA GLY A 15 -4.83 6.89 8.71
C GLY A 15 -5.94 6.11 9.44
N ILE A 16 -6.95 6.86 9.93
CA ILE A 16 -8.06 6.33 10.74
C ILE A 16 -8.76 5.13 10.08
N MET A 17 -8.97 5.20 8.76
CA MET A 17 -9.61 4.12 7.99
C MET A 17 -8.61 3.08 7.49
N GLY A 18 -7.46 3.51 6.97
CA GLY A 18 -6.50 2.61 6.33
C GLY A 18 -5.88 1.60 7.30
N LYS A 19 -5.50 2.03 8.50
CA LYS A 19 -4.85 1.15 9.50
C LYS A 19 -5.71 -0.06 9.91
N PRO A 20 -6.99 0.07 10.31
CA PRO A 20 -7.81 -1.10 10.62
C PRO A 20 -8.09 -1.97 9.39
N MET A 21 -8.17 -1.41 8.18
CA MET A 21 -8.31 -2.19 6.94
C MET A 21 -7.07 -3.04 6.67
N ALA A 22 -5.86 -2.47 6.79
CA ALA A 22 -4.60 -3.18 6.66
C ALA A 22 -4.48 -4.34 7.69
N ARG A 23 -4.87 -4.08 8.95
CA ARG A 23 -4.93 -5.13 9.99
C ARG A 23 -5.90 -6.26 9.65
N ASN A 24 -7.06 -5.95 9.08
CA ASN A 24 -8.04 -6.97 8.71
C ASN A 24 -7.51 -7.85 7.57
N LEU A 25 -6.81 -7.27 6.58
CA LEU A 25 -6.15 -8.04 5.52
C LEU A 25 -5.05 -8.95 6.09
N ALA A 26 -4.22 -8.43 6.99
CA ALA A 26 -3.19 -9.24 7.66
C ALA A 26 -3.80 -10.42 8.46
N ARG A 27 -4.89 -10.17 9.21
CA ARG A 27 -5.62 -11.20 9.94
C ARG A 27 -6.27 -12.25 9.04
N ALA A 28 -6.62 -11.87 7.81
CA ALA A 28 -7.13 -12.79 6.79
C ALA A 28 -6.02 -13.63 6.13
N GLY A 29 -4.75 -13.43 6.51
CA GLY A 29 -3.61 -14.22 6.06
C GLY A 29 -2.86 -13.64 4.86
N TYR A 30 -3.08 -12.36 4.52
CA TYR A 30 -2.33 -11.68 3.47
C TYR A 30 -1.08 -11.00 4.05
N ASP A 31 0.03 -11.04 3.32
CA ASP A 31 1.18 -10.17 3.54
C ASP A 31 0.94 -8.82 2.87
N LEU A 32 1.43 -7.75 3.48
CA LEU A 32 1.25 -6.37 3.02
C LEU A 32 2.59 -5.66 2.87
N VAL A 33 2.74 -4.92 1.76
CA VAL A 33 3.74 -3.86 1.62
C VAL A 33 3.04 -2.53 1.87
N ILE A 34 3.36 -1.90 3.00
CA ILE A 34 2.66 -0.71 3.50
C ILE A 34 3.48 0.56 3.28
N TYR A 35 2.78 1.64 2.97
CA TYR A 35 3.36 2.98 2.91
C TYR A 35 2.42 4.01 3.53
N ASN A 36 2.99 5.00 4.19
CA ASN A 36 2.30 6.18 4.71
C ASN A 36 3.28 7.34 4.79
N ARG A 37 2.77 8.58 4.78
CA ARG A 37 3.63 9.77 4.90
C ARG A 37 4.28 9.89 6.30
N SER A 38 3.55 9.56 7.37
CA SER A 38 4.09 9.50 8.73
C SER A 38 4.65 8.12 9.04
N GLN A 39 5.87 8.10 9.59
CA GLN A 39 6.58 6.89 9.98
C GLN A 39 5.91 6.17 11.16
N ASP A 40 5.35 6.91 12.12
CA ASP A 40 4.72 6.34 13.32
C ASP A 40 3.64 5.28 13.01
N ASP A 41 2.85 5.50 11.95
CA ASP A 41 1.80 4.57 11.55
C ASP A 41 2.36 3.28 10.94
N ILE A 42 3.50 3.39 10.23
CA ILE A 42 4.23 2.25 9.67
C ILE A 42 4.83 1.44 10.83
N ASP A 43 5.55 2.11 11.73
CA ASP A 43 6.21 1.48 12.87
C ASP A 43 5.21 0.74 13.78
N THR A 44 4.03 1.34 13.98
CA THR A 44 2.92 0.69 14.70
C THR A 44 2.59 -0.67 14.10
N LEU A 45 2.37 -0.75 12.78
CA LEU A 45 1.98 -1.99 12.12
C LEU A 45 3.15 -2.99 12.04
N LEU A 46 4.37 -2.52 11.80
CA LEU A 46 5.56 -3.39 11.84
C LEU A 46 5.74 -4.07 13.21
N GLY A 47 5.39 -3.38 14.30
CA GLY A 47 5.41 -3.94 15.66
C GLY A 47 4.32 -4.98 15.94
N GLU A 48 3.29 -5.09 15.10
CA GLU A 48 2.15 -5.99 15.30
C GLU A 48 2.35 -7.38 14.70
N GLY A 49 3.25 -7.55 13.73
CA GLY A 49 3.46 -8.85 13.09
C GLY A 49 4.35 -8.81 11.86
N ASN A 50 4.78 -9.99 11.42
CA ASN A 50 5.66 -10.19 10.27
C ASN A 50 4.95 -10.06 8.91
N GLN A 51 3.62 -9.91 8.91
CA GLN A 51 2.82 -9.72 7.69
C GLN A 51 3.05 -8.34 7.07
N PHE A 52 3.55 -7.37 7.83
CA PHE A 52 3.77 -6.02 7.34
C PHE A 52 5.22 -5.79 6.94
N GLN A 53 5.42 -5.24 5.76
CA GLN A 53 6.72 -4.79 5.27
C GLN A 53 6.61 -3.32 4.86
N ALA A 54 7.52 -2.47 5.33
CA ALA A 54 7.53 -1.07 4.93
C ALA A 54 8.09 -0.89 3.51
N ALA A 55 7.50 0.04 2.77
CA ALA A 55 8.08 0.66 1.59
C ALA A 55 8.44 2.12 1.92
N GLY A 56 9.46 2.66 1.26
CA GLY A 56 9.89 4.06 1.39
C GLY A 56 9.14 5.04 0.48
N SER A 57 8.34 4.54 -0.47
CA SER A 57 7.55 5.38 -1.38
C SER A 57 6.36 4.62 -1.99
N PRO A 58 5.34 5.32 -2.54
CA PRO A 58 4.31 4.68 -3.35
C PRO A 58 4.88 3.90 -4.53
N ARG A 59 5.90 4.43 -5.23
CA ARG A 59 6.58 3.71 -6.32
C ARG A 59 7.06 2.34 -5.87
N GLU A 60 7.75 2.26 -4.72
CA GLU A 60 8.29 1.01 -4.22
C GLU A 60 7.17 0.01 -3.86
N VAL A 61 6.01 0.49 -3.40
CA VAL A 61 4.82 -0.37 -3.22
C VAL A 61 4.43 -1.01 -4.55
N ALA A 62 4.36 -0.24 -5.64
CA ALA A 62 4.02 -0.75 -6.96
C ALA A 62 5.09 -1.68 -7.55
N GLU A 63 6.37 -1.47 -7.26
CA GLU A 63 7.45 -2.36 -7.71
C GLU A 63 7.39 -3.74 -7.04
N ARG A 64 6.86 -3.80 -5.81
CA ARG A 64 6.83 -5.02 -4.97
C ARG A 64 5.50 -5.74 -5.02
N THR A 65 4.44 -5.13 -5.56
CA THR A 65 3.07 -5.65 -5.48
C THR A 65 2.32 -5.44 -6.78
N ASN A 66 1.35 -6.33 -7.06
CA ASN A 66 0.49 -6.23 -8.25
C ASN A 66 -0.91 -5.72 -7.90
N VAL A 67 -1.33 -5.80 -6.65
CA VAL A 67 -2.63 -5.31 -6.16
C VAL A 67 -2.34 -4.22 -5.15
N ILE A 68 -2.84 -3.02 -5.40
CA ILE A 68 -2.53 -1.82 -4.61
C ILE A 68 -3.84 -1.19 -4.18
N ILE A 69 -3.97 -0.92 -2.88
CA ILE A 69 -5.09 -0.23 -2.27
C ILE A 69 -4.60 1.13 -1.77
N THR A 70 -5.27 2.22 -2.14
CA THR A 70 -5.08 3.54 -1.55
C THR A 70 -6.23 3.85 -0.58
N VAL A 71 -5.92 4.48 0.54
CA VAL A 71 -6.93 5.00 1.49
C VAL A 71 -6.44 6.36 1.97
N LEU A 72 -6.85 7.41 1.24
CA LEU A 72 -6.30 8.76 1.37
C LEU A 72 -7.39 9.80 1.68
N PRO A 73 -7.04 10.95 2.32
CA PRO A 73 -8.02 11.95 2.75
C PRO A 73 -8.79 12.63 1.62
N ASP A 74 -8.11 13.04 0.54
CA ASP A 74 -8.71 13.80 -0.56
C ASP A 74 -7.99 13.63 -1.92
N SER A 75 -8.51 14.28 -2.95
CA SER A 75 -8.00 14.18 -4.33
C SER A 75 -6.56 14.70 -4.49
N PRO A 76 -6.12 15.80 -3.87
CA PRO A 76 -4.70 16.17 -3.83
C PRO A 76 -3.77 15.08 -3.32
N ASP A 77 -4.12 14.40 -2.21
CA ASP A 77 -3.30 13.32 -1.67
C ASP A 77 -3.23 12.13 -2.64
N VAL A 78 -4.36 11.74 -3.25
CA VAL A 78 -4.39 10.70 -4.31
C VAL A 78 -3.53 11.11 -5.49
N HIS A 79 -3.61 12.38 -5.92
CA HIS A 79 -2.83 12.86 -7.05
C HIS A 79 -1.33 12.76 -6.78
N ASP A 80 -0.86 13.13 -5.59
CA ASP A 80 0.56 13.01 -5.23
C ASP A 80 1.00 11.53 -5.16
N VAL A 81 0.19 10.67 -4.53
CA VAL A 81 0.49 9.24 -4.43
C VAL A 81 0.53 8.55 -5.78
N VAL A 82 -0.34 8.92 -6.72
CA VAL A 82 -0.40 8.28 -8.05
C VAL A 82 0.60 8.91 -9.03
N PHE A 83 0.58 10.24 -9.16
CA PHE A 83 1.28 10.96 -10.23
C PHE A 83 2.54 11.70 -9.76
N GLY A 84 2.80 11.76 -8.46
CA GLY A 84 3.97 12.44 -7.90
C GLY A 84 5.30 11.84 -8.36
N ALA A 85 6.40 12.54 -8.04
CA ALA A 85 7.75 12.17 -8.49
C ALA A 85 8.19 10.77 -8.03
N ASN A 86 7.64 10.27 -6.92
CA ASN A 86 7.82 8.89 -6.42
C ASN A 86 6.47 8.16 -6.31
N GLY A 87 5.50 8.55 -7.15
CA GLY A 87 4.16 8.00 -7.16
C GLY A 87 4.08 6.59 -7.73
N LEU A 88 2.87 6.04 -7.75
CA LEU A 88 2.57 4.70 -8.26
C LEU A 88 2.77 4.58 -9.78
N LEU A 89 2.35 5.59 -10.54
CA LEU A 89 2.21 5.52 -11.99
C LEU A 89 3.50 5.09 -12.74
N PRO A 90 4.71 5.54 -12.37
CA PRO A 90 5.95 5.11 -13.04
C PRO A 90 6.26 3.62 -12.94
N ALA A 91 5.73 2.92 -11.93
CA ALA A 91 5.95 1.48 -11.71
C ALA A 91 4.71 0.62 -12.04
N VAL A 92 3.53 1.23 -12.06
CA VAL A 92 2.28 0.56 -12.46
C VAL A 92 2.30 0.27 -13.96
N GLY A 93 1.98 -0.97 -14.32
CA GLY A 93 1.91 -1.45 -15.69
C GLY A 93 0.90 -2.59 -15.87
N THR A 94 0.99 -3.30 -17.00
CA THR A 94 0.09 -4.44 -17.28
C THR A 94 0.12 -5.47 -16.15
N GLY A 95 -1.05 -5.87 -15.67
CA GLY A 95 -1.18 -6.86 -14.59
C GLY A 95 -1.25 -6.26 -13.19
N HIS A 96 -1.21 -4.93 -13.06
CA HIS A 96 -1.55 -4.24 -11.82
C HIS A 96 -3.06 -4.03 -11.69
N LEU A 97 -3.55 -4.05 -10.46
CA LEU A 97 -4.87 -3.61 -10.05
C LEU A 97 -4.68 -2.52 -8.99
N LEU A 98 -5.12 -1.30 -9.30
CA LEU A 98 -5.19 -0.20 -8.35
C LEU A 98 -6.64 -0.04 -7.89
N ILE A 99 -6.85 0.03 -6.58
CA ILE A 99 -8.13 0.24 -5.91
C ILE A 99 -7.97 1.51 -5.08
N ASP A 100 -8.78 2.54 -5.36
CA ASP A 100 -8.82 3.81 -4.64
C ASP A 100 -10.16 3.99 -3.93
#